data_AF-A0A968K8C2-F1
#
_entry.id   AF-A0A968K8C2-F1
#
_cell.length_a   1.000
_cell.length_b   1.000
_cell.length_c   1.000
_cell.angle_alpha   90.00
_cell.angle_beta   90.00
_cell.angle_gamma   90.00
#
_symmetry.space_group_name_H-M   'P 1'
#
loop_
_entity.id
_entity.type
_entity.pdbx_description
1 polymer ?
#
loop_
_entity_poly.entity_id
_entity_poly.type
_entity_poly.pdbx_seq_one_letter_code
_entity_poly.pdbx_strand_id
1 'polypeptide(L)' 'YAIDGVPGTGGKVTLHFVNPGGSVAGKLLPTGNVRDVIEVPGIGKITISVVDAANPVVFVRAKDIGLRGTEISEID' A
#
# COMPACT_ATOMS: atom_id res chain seq x y z
N TYR A 1 -0.91 16.67 -20.17
CA TYR A 1 -0.60 15.86 -18.97
C TYR A 1 -1.19 14.47 -19.18
N ALA A 2 -0.42 13.42 -18.96
CA ALA A 2 -0.86 12.03 -19.10
C ALA A 2 -0.70 11.32 -17.75
N ILE A 3 -1.57 10.34 -17.49
CA ILE A 3 -1.52 9.47 -16.31
C ILE A 3 -1.73 8.03 -16.78
N ASP A 4 -1.09 7.08 -16.10
CA ASP A 4 -1.24 5.67 -16.41
C ASP A 4 -2.72 5.24 -16.24
N GLY A 5 -3.22 4.45 -17.19
CA GLY A 5 -4.61 4.00 -17.22
C GLY A 5 -5.61 4.90 -17.97
N VAL A 6 -5.18 6.03 -18.56
CA VAL A 6 -6.07 6.94 -19.34
C VAL A 6 -5.51 7.21 -20.74
N PRO A 7 -6.24 6.91 -21.83
CA PRO A 7 -5.80 7.24 -23.19
C PRO A 7 -5.67 8.74 -23.46
N GLY A 8 -4.61 9.14 -24.17
CA GLY A 8 -4.41 10.51 -24.62
C GLY A 8 -3.84 11.44 -23.55
N THR A 9 -4.22 12.72 -23.58
CA THR A 9 -3.69 13.75 -22.66
C THR A 9 -4.77 14.77 -22.26
N GLY A 10 -4.57 15.45 -21.14
CA GLY A 10 -5.44 16.54 -20.68
C GLY A 10 -4.71 17.63 -19.87
N GLY A 11 -5.47 18.57 -19.33
CA GLY A 11 -4.98 19.57 -18.38
C GLY A 11 -4.59 18.93 -17.04
N LYS A 12 -3.49 19.41 -16.42
CA LYS A 12 -3.05 18.90 -15.12
C LYS A 12 -3.94 19.47 -14.02
N VAL A 13 -4.49 18.60 -13.17
CA VAL A 13 -5.18 18.97 -11.92
C VAL A 13 -4.33 18.47 -10.76
N THR A 14 -3.87 19.38 -9.90
CA THR A 14 -3.08 19.01 -8.71
C THR A 14 -4.02 18.77 -7.54
N LEU A 15 -3.83 17.64 -6.86
CA LEU A 15 -4.58 17.26 -5.67
C LEU A 15 -3.65 17.18 -4.46
N HIS A 16 -4.17 17.54 -3.28
CA HIS A 16 -3.45 17.49 -2.02
C HIS A 16 -4.26 16.71 -0.98
N PHE A 17 -3.62 15.76 -0.31
CA PHE A 17 -4.17 15.12 0.88
C PHE A 17 -3.61 15.83 2.11
N VAL A 18 -4.43 16.69 2.72
CA VAL A 18 -4.02 17.48 3.90
C VAL A 18 -4.18 16.61 5.14
N ASN A 19 -3.10 16.47 5.93
CA ASN A 19 -3.04 15.66 7.16
C ASN A 19 -3.62 14.24 6.99
N PRO A 20 -3.07 13.41 6.09
CA PRO A 20 -3.69 12.13 5.74
C PRO A 20 -3.55 11.05 6.82
N GLY A 21 -2.68 11.24 7.81
CA GLY A 21 -2.34 10.21 8.79
C GLY A 21 -3.46 9.93 9.79
N GLY A 22 -3.69 8.65 10.09
CA GLY A 22 -4.66 8.21 11.08
C GLY A 22 -6.12 8.38 10.64
N SER A 23 -6.41 8.27 9.33
CA SER A 23 -7.75 8.51 8.80
C SER A 23 -8.80 7.53 9.32
N VAL A 24 -8.43 6.28 9.64
CA VAL A 24 -9.35 5.25 10.13
C VAL A 24 -8.94 4.73 11.51
N ALA A 25 -7.66 4.43 11.69
CA ALA A 25 -7.10 3.84 12.90
C ALA A 25 -6.58 4.91 13.89
N GLY A 26 -6.71 6.20 13.58
CA GLY A 26 -6.41 7.31 14.48
C GLY A 26 -4.92 7.62 14.69
N LYS A 27 -4.01 6.83 14.10
CA LYS A 27 -2.56 7.04 14.14
C LYS A 27 -1.94 6.64 12.80
N LEU A 28 -0.90 7.35 12.37
CA LEU A 28 -0.15 7.02 11.14
C LEU A 28 0.42 5.59 11.17
N LEU A 29 0.93 5.17 12.33
CA LEU A 29 1.39 3.81 12.60
C LEU A 29 0.51 3.21 13.68
N PRO A 30 -0.58 2.50 13.31
CA PRO A 30 -1.55 2.00 14.29
C PRO A 30 -0.96 1.07 15.36
N THR A 31 0.04 0.27 14.99
CA THR A 31 0.76 -0.64 15.90
C THR A 31 1.81 0.06 16.75
N GLY A 32 2.14 1.31 16.42
CA GLY A 32 3.27 2.06 17.01
C GLY A 32 4.64 1.71 16.43
N ASN A 33 4.73 0.68 15.58
CA ASN A 33 5.99 0.22 14.99
C ASN A 33 6.06 0.57 13.50
N VAL A 34 7.27 0.84 13.00
CA VAL A 34 7.51 0.94 11.54
C VAL A 34 7.48 -0.42 10.84
N ARG A 35 7.75 -1.49 11.60
CA ARG A 35 7.74 -2.88 11.15
C ARG A 35 7.24 -3.77 12.27
N ASP A 36 6.34 -4.68 11.93
CA ASP A 36 5.87 -5.75 12.80
C ASP A 36 6.23 -7.10 12.19
N VAL A 37 6.40 -8.12 13.02
CA VAL A 37 6.54 -9.51 12.58
C VAL A 37 5.28 -10.25 13.00
N ILE A 38 4.56 -10.81 12.03
CA ILE A 38 3.34 -11.58 12.27
C ILE A 38 3.54 -13.02 11.83
N GLU A 39 2.86 -13.95 12.50
CA GLU A 39 2.75 -15.35 12.07
C GLU A 39 1.56 -15.47 11.12
N VAL A 40 1.79 -15.96 9.90
CA VAL A 40 0.75 -16.16 8.89
C VAL A 40 0.58 -17.66 8.63
N PRO A 41 -0.59 -18.24 8.90
CA PRO A 41 -0.85 -19.65 8.65
C PRO A 41 -0.50 -20.07 7.22
N GLY A 42 0.31 -21.12 7.09
CA GLY A 42 0.74 -21.66 5.79
C GLY A 42 1.92 -20.93 5.13
N ILE A 43 2.37 -19.78 5.64
CA ILE A 43 3.54 -19.05 5.11
C ILE A 43 4.66 -18.96 6.15
N GLY A 44 4.31 -18.76 7.42
CA GLY A 44 5.26 -18.57 8.52
C GLY A 44 5.36 -17.11 8.97
N LYS A 45 6.51 -16.72 9.52
CA LYS A 45 6.75 -15.35 9.99
C LYS A 45 7.01 -14.39 8.83
N ILE A 46 6.22 -13.32 8.77
CA ILE A 46 6.34 -12.28 7.74
C ILE A 46 6.57 -10.92 8.41
N THR A 47 7.47 -10.11 7.85
CA THR A 47 7.61 -8.70 8.24
C THR A 47 6.61 -7.86 7.46
N ILE A 48 5.80 -7.08 8.18
CA ILE A 48 4.83 -6.16 7.60
C ILE A 48 5.06 -4.72 8.10
N SER A 49 4.49 -3.75 7.40
CA SER A 49 4.29 -2.38 7.91
C SER A 49 2.82 -2.03 7.82
N VAL A 50 2.19 -1.65 8.93
CA VAL A 50 0.81 -1.17 8.97
C VAL A 50 0.83 0.36 8.97
N VAL A 51 0.32 0.96 7.90
CA VAL A 51 0.30 2.42 7.73
C VAL A 51 -1.12 2.86 7.47
N ASP A 52 -1.58 3.86 8.22
CA ASP A 52 -2.88 4.50 8.00
C ASP A 52 -2.66 5.94 7.53
N ALA A 53 -2.67 6.12 6.21
CA ALA A 53 -2.49 7.41 5.56
C ALA A 53 -3.44 7.50 4.36
N ALA A 54 -4.44 8.37 4.44
CA ALA A 54 -5.65 8.41 3.62
C ALA A 54 -6.54 7.17 3.81
N ASN A 55 -5.97 5.96 3.75
CA ASN A 55 -6.59 4.69 4.12
C ASN A 55 -5.57 3.77 4.81
N PRO A 56 -6.02 2.79 5.61
CA PRO A 56 -5.16 1.78 6.19
C PRO A 56 -4.70 0.76 5.15
N VAL A 57 -3.39 0.51 5.11
CA VAL A 57 -2.74 -0.43 4.20
C VAL A 57 -1.70 -1.26 4.98
N VAL A 58 -1.58 -2.54 4.62
CA VAL A 58 -0.52 -3.43 5.08
C VAL A 58 0.47 -3.64 3.94
N PHE A 59 1.71 -3.20 4.14
CA PHE A 59 2.80 -3.44 3.21
C PHE A 59 3.53 -4.73 3.57
N VAL A 60 3.83 -5.53 2.55
CA VAL A 60 4.60 -6.77 2.66
C VAL A 60 5.60 -6.84 1.51
N ARG A 61 6.74 -7.50 1.73
CA ARG A 61 7.68 -7.78 0.63
C ARG A 61 7.13 -8.92 -0.22
N ALA A 62 7.06 -8.71 -1.54
CA ALA A 62 6.58 -9.72 -2.48
C ALA A 62 7.28 -11.09 -2.29
N LYS A 63 8.61 -11.10 -2.13
CA LYS A 63 9.38 -12.34 -1.92
C LYS A 63 8.98 -13.12 -0.66
N ASP A 64 8.49 -12.44 0.38
CA ASP A 64 8.10 -13.08 1.63
C ASP A 64 6.77 -13.87 1.45
N ILE A 65 6.07 -13.64 0.35
CA ILE A 65 4.84 -14.35 -0.06
C ILE A 65 5.01 -15.08 -1.40
N GLY A 66 6.26 -15.35 -1.81
CA GLY A 66 6.55 -16.12 -3.02
C GLY A 66 6.32 -15.39 -4.35
N LEU A 67 6.19 -14.05 -4.32
CA LEU A 67 5.96 -13.22 -5.49
C LEU A 67 7.20 -12.42 -5.90
N ARG A 68 7.24 -12.02 -7.18
CA ARG A 68 8.23 -11.10 -7.76
C ARG A 68 7.84 -9.64 -7.52
N GLY A 69 6.55 -9.31 -7.41
CA GLY A 69 6.04 -7.95 -7.26
C GLY A 69 5.93 -7.17 -8.57
N THR A 70 6.02 -7.87 -9.70
CA THR A 70 5.89 -7.36 -11.08
C THR A 70 5.10 -8.34 -11.92
N GLU A 71 4.18 -9.05 -11.28
CA GLU A 71 3.13 -9.80 -11.92
C GLU A 71 2.24 -8.85 -12.71
N ILE A 72 1.69 -9.32 -13.83
CA ILE A 72 0.66 -8.64 -14.58
C ILE A 72 -0.62 -9.43 -14.41
N SER A 73 -1.74 -8.75 -14.19
CA SER A 73 -3.04 -9.38 -14.37
C SER A 73 -3.31 -9.55 -15.85
N GLU A 74 -3.94 -10.65 -16.27
CA GLU A 74 -4.62 -10.66 -17.55
C GLU A 74 -5.71 -9.58 -17.50
N ILE A 75 -5.73 -8.71 -18.51
CA ILE A 75 -6.79 -7.72 -18.69
C ILE A 75 -7.80 -8.40 -19.61
N ASP A 76 -8.96 -8.77 -19.06
CA ASP A 76 -10.15 -9.08 -19.87
C ASP A 76 -10.62 -7.84 -20.65
#